data_AF-A0A2N2CFM4-F1
#
_entry.id   AF-A0A2N2CFM4-F1
#
_cell.length_a   1.000
_cell.length_b   1.000
_cell.length_c   1.000
_cell.angle_alpha   90.00
_cell.angle_beta   90.00
_cell.angle_gamma   90.00
#
_symmetry.space_group_name_H-M   'P 1'
#
loop_
_entity.id
_entity.type
_entity.pdbx_description
1 polymer ?
#
loop_
_entity_poly.entity_id
_entity_poly.type
_entity_poly.pdbx_seq_one_letter_code
_entity_poly.pdbx_strand_id
1 'polypeptide(L)'
;MPELPEVETVRRTLKNFIIGKEITEIRVHYDKIVSGNTDTFVTALTGQTILDIDRVGKYLVFILDQDAFISHLRMEGKYNIVDASKPLSKHEHLTFVLSDGTELRYQDTRKFGRLALVNKESYRQDLPLCKLGPEPWDADPKAIYARIHQSNLPIKTLLLDQTIMTGIGNIYANEICFTLKINPTTPGKRVSKKRVVELIAVSKEILAQAIVQGGTTIHSFDANGITGLFQMQLQVHLQKVCPVCNGAVIKKMVRGRGTYYCPTCQKKKG
;
A
#
# COMPACT_ATOMS: atom_id res chain seq x y z
N MET A 1 -7.03 -4.62 -0.08
CA MET A 1 -6.28 -3.40 0.31
C MET A 1 -4.95 -3.50 -0.37
N PRO A 2 -4.66 -2.68 -1.40
CA PRO A 2 -3.31 -2.54 -1.91
C PRO A 2 -2.32 -2.29 -0.77
N GLU A 3 -1.24 -3.05 -0.76
CA GLU A 3 -0.11 -2.86 0.14
C GLU A 3 1.03 -2.20 -0.67
N LEU A 4 2.23 -2.07 -0.08
CA LEU A 4 3.31 -1.33 -0.74
C LEU A 4 3.62 -1.81 -2.17
N PRO A 5 3.76 -3.12 -2.45
CA PRO A 5 4.07 -3.59 -3.79
C PRO A 5 3.00 -3.20 -4.81
N GLU A 6 1.73 -3.32 -4.45
CA GLU A 6 0.64 -2.95 -5.35
C GLU A 6 0.62 -1.43 -5.63
N VAL A 7 0.85 -0.60 -4.60
CA VAL A 7 0.91 0.86 -4.77
C VAL A 7 2.12 1.26 -5.62
N GLU A 8 3.27 0.59 -5.47
CA GLU A 8 4.45 0.80 -6.30
C GLU A 8 4.18 0.41 -7.77
N THR A 9 3.47 -0.69 -8.01
CA THR A 9 3.06 -1.06 -9.37
C THR A 9 2.16 0.01 -9.99
N VAL A 10 1.15 0.50 -9.27
CA VAL A 10 0.28 1.58 -9.74
C VAL A 10 1.10 2.84 -10.04
N ARG A 11 2.03 3.23 -9.16
CA ARG A 11 2.92 4.38 -9.37
C ARG A 11 3.70 4.25 -10.68
N ARG A 12 4.40 3.13 -10.88
CA ARG A 12 5.18 2.87 -12.11
C ARG A 12 4.33 2.90 -13.36
N THR A 13 3.13 2.32 -13.27
CA THR A 13 2.16 2.31 -14.36
C THR A 13 1.75 3.72 -14.73
N LEU A 14 1.24 4.49 -13.78
CA LEU A 14 0.78 5.84 -14.02
C LEU A 14 1.91 6.72 -14.58
N LYS A 15 3.15 6.57 -14.07
CA LYS A 15 4.31 7.31 -14.59
C LYS A 15 4.53 7.13 -16.09
N ASN A 16 4.23 5.95 -16.64
CA ASN A 16 4.41 5.70 -18.07
C ASN A 16 3.35 6.40 -18.95
N PHE A 17 2.23 6.82 -18.36
CA PHE A 17 1.07 7.28 -19.13
C PHE A 17 0.68 8.73 -18.88
N ILE A 18 1.01 9.34 -17.72
CA ILE A 18 0.46 10.66 -17.38
C ILE A 18 1.50 11.74 -17.08
N ILE A 19 2.79 11.40 -17.01
CA ILE A 19 3.85 12.40 -16.79
C ILE A 19 3.93 13.35 -17.99
N GLY A 20 4.07 14.64 -17.71
CA GLY A 20 4.13 15.70 -18.70
C GLY A 20 2.76 16.14 -19.23
N LYS A 21 1.66 15.56 -18.75
CA LYS A 21 0.31 15.99 -19.11
C LYS A 21 -0.20 17.05 -18.15
N GLU A 22 -0.85 18.08 -18.70
CA GLU A 22 -1.53 19.12 -17.93
C GLU A 22 -2.93 18.64 -17.53
N ILE A 23 -3.35 18.97 -16.31
CA ILE A 23 -4.72 18.74 -15.83
C ILE A 23 -5.58 19.92 -16.29
N THR A 24 -6.33 19.76 -17.37
CA THR A 24 -7.15 20.85 -17.93
C THR A 24 -8.45 21.07 -17.17
N GLU A 25 -8.96 20.03 -16.50
CA GLU A 25 -10.20 20.08 -15.73
C GLU A 25 -10.20 19.01 -14.64
N ILE A 26 -10.83 19.29 -13.49
CA ILE A 26 -11.07 18.28 -12.44
C ILE A 26 -12.57 18.23 -12.15
N ARG A 27 -13.16 17.03 -12.28
CA ARG A 27 -14.58 16.77 -11.96
C ARG A 27 -14.67 15.89 -10.73
N VAL A 28 -15.30 16.41 -9.67
CA VAL A 28 -15.49 15.71 -8.40
C VAL A 28 -16.93 15.20 -8.34
N HIS A 29 -17.12 13.88 -8.30
CA HIS A 29 -18.44 13.25 -8.28
C HIS A 29 -18.85 12.80 -6.87
N TYR A 30 -17.89 12.79 -5.93
CA TYR A 30 -18.13 12.48 -4.52
C TYR A 30 -17.14 13.21 -3.62
N ASP A 31 -17.54 14.37 -3.10
CA ASP A 31 -16.67 15.31 -2.36
C ASP A 31 -15.90 14.68 -1.20
N LYS A 32 -16.49 13.72 -0.49
CA LYS A 32 -15.85 13.08 0.68
C LYS A 32 -14.64 12.21 0.31
N ILE A 33 -14.31 12.06 -0.98
CA ILE A 33 -13.05 11.47 -1.41
C ILE A 33 -11.88 12.44 -1.21
N VAL A 34 -12.11 13.74 -1.31
CA VAL A 34 -11.14 14.79 -1.01
C VAL A 34 -11.19 15.06 0.49
N SER A 35 -10.03 15.03 1.13
CA SER A 35 -9.87 15.41 2.53
C SER A 35 -9.56 16.90 2.57
N GLY A 36 -10.40 17.66 3.28
CA GLY A 36 -10.32 19.12 3.29
C GLY A 36 -11.40 19.75 2.42
N ASN A 37 -11.10 20.91 1.83
CA ASN A 37 -12.02 21.64 0.97
C ASN A 37 -11.83 21.26 -0.50
N THR A 38 -12.90 20.77 -1.14
CA THR A 38 -12.90 20.30 -2.53
C THR A 38 -12.57 21.42 -3.52
N ASP A 39 -13.14 22.62 -3.34
CA ASP A 39 -12.92 23.74 -4.28
C ASP A 39 -11.47 24.20 -4.27
N THR A 40 -10.84 24.20 -3.08
CA THR A 40 -9.41 24.51 -2.91
C THR A 40 -8.55 23.45 -3.62
N PHE A 41 -8.90 22.17 -3.48
CA PHE A 41 -8.22 21.08 -4.18
C PHE A 41 -8.30 21.22 -5.70
N VAL A 42 -9.51 21.49 -6.23
CA VAL A 42 -9.73 21.67 -7.67
C VAL A 42 -9.00 22.90 -8.19
N THR A 43 -9.14 24.03 -7.50
CA THR A 43 -8.55 25.31 -7.92
C THR A 43 -7.03 25.25 -7.91
N ALA A 44 -6.43 24.63 -6.90
CA ALA A 44 -4.98 24.49 -6.81
C ALA A 44 -4.44 23.68 -8.00
N LEU A 45 -5.02 22.51 -8.29
CA LEU A 45 -4.43 21.54 -9.21
C LEU A 45 -4.76 21.76 -10.70
N THR A 46 -5.86 22.47 -11.01
CA THR A 46 -6.28 22.70 -12.41
C THR A 46 -5.28 23.63 -13.12
N GLY A 47 -4.92 23.29 -14.35
CA GLY A 47 -3.94 24.00 -15.18
C GLY A 47 -2.48 23.62 -14.90
N GLN A 48 -2.21 22.70 -13.95
CA GLN A 48 -0.85 22.25 -13.67
C GLN A 48 -0.49 20.96 -14.40
N THR A 49 0.79 20.82 -14.72
CA THR A 49 1.40 19.64 -15.32
C THR A 49 1.82 18.64 -14.26
N ILE A 50 1.55 17.35 -14.49
CA ILE A 50 2.01 16.26 -13.64
C ILE A 50 3.48 15.98 -13.95
N LEU A 51 4.37 16.30 -13.02
CA LEU A 51 5.83 16.19 -13.20
C LEU A 51 6.38 14.85 -12.72
N ASP A 52 5.87 14.33 -11.60
CA ASP A 52 6.29 13.03 -11.07
C ASP A 52 5.19 12.38 -10.22
N ILE A 53 5.38 11.09 -9.91
CA ILE A 53 4.61 10.35 -8.92
C ILE A 53 5.58 9.59 -8.00
N ASP A 54 5.67 10.04 -6.75
CA ASP A 54 6.38 9.38 -5.67
C ASP A 54 5.45 8.43 -4.88
N ARG A 55 6.01 7.62 -3.98
CA ARG A 55 5.26 6.78 -3.04
C ARG A 55 5.89 6.85 -1.66
N VAL A 56 5.03 7.00 -0.66
CA VAL A 56 5.39 6.88 0.76
C VAL A 56 4.47 5.85 1.41
N GLY A 57 5.01 4.70 1.78
CA GLY A 57 4.25 3.55 2.25
C GLY A 57 3.20 3.10 1.24
N LYS A 58 1.94 3.30 1.60
CA LYS A 58 0.76 2.96 0.78
C LYS A 58 0.06 4.18 0.18
N TYR A 59 0.74 5.33 0.17
CA TYR A 59 0.28 6.56 -0.44
C TYR A 59 1.02 6.78 -1.76
N LEU A 60 0.29 7.13 -2.81
CA LEU A 60 0.83 7.79 -3.99
C LEU A 60 0.97 9.27 -3.69
N VAL A 61 2.00 9.92 -4.21
CA VAL A 61 2.21 11.36 -4.14
C VAL A 61 2.37 11.88 -5.55
N PHE A 62 1.39 12.61 -6.05
CA PHE A 62 1.43 13.25 -7.36
C PHE A 62 2.08 14.63 -7.19
N ILE A 63 3.16 14.88 -7.92
CA ILE A 63 3.95 16.11 -7.86
C ILE A 63 3.67 16.87 -9.14
N LEU A 64 3.16 18.09 -9.01
CA LEU A 64 2.82 18.97 -10.13
C LEU A 64 3.76 20.19 -10.17
N ASP A 65 3.44 21.20 -10.97
CA ASP A 65 4.27 22.40 -11.13
C ASP A 65 4.50 23.16 -9.82
N GLN A 66 3.44 23.45 -9.07
CA GLN A 66 3.48 24.20 -7.81
C GLN A 66 2.99 23.37 -6.63
N ASP A 67 2.01 22.51 -6.87
CA ASP A 67 1.34 21.75 -5.82
C ASP A 67 1.70 20.26 -5.86
N ALA A 68 1.36 19.58 -4.76
CA ALA A 68 1.34 18.13 -4.72
C ALA A 68 0.09 17.66 -4.01
N PHE A 69 -0.35 16.44 -4.34
CA PHE A 69 -1.40 15.79 -3.59
C PHE A 69 -1.06 14.33 -3.33
N ILE A 70 -1.55 13.82 -2.21
CA ILE A 70 -1.44 12.41 -1.87
C ILE A 70 -2.73 11.68 -2.21
N SER A 71 -2.62 10.41 -2.54
CA SER A 71 -3.76 9.51 -2.74
C SER A 71 -3.53 8.19 -2.03
N HIS A 72 -4.49 7.79 -1.19
CA HIS A 72 -4.49 6.49 -0.53
C HIS A 72 -5.64 5.63 -1.05
N LEU A 73 -5.30 4.56 -1.79
CA LEU A 73 -6.27 3.66 -2.45
C LEU A 73 -7.17 2.88 -1.48
N ARG A 74 -6.71 2.70 -0.24
CA ARG A 74 -7.42 1.95 0.82
C ARG A 74 -7.75 0.54 0.35
N MET A 75 -9.02 0.13 0.33
CA MET A 75 -9.37 -1.29 0.16
C MET A 75 -9.43 -1.68 -1.31
N GLU A 76 -10.11 -0.86 -2.12
CA GLU A 76 -10.53 -1.17 -3.49
C GLU A 76 -10.33 0.00 -4.46
N GLY A 77 -9.77 1.12 -3.99
CA GLY A 77 -9.43 2.27 -4.84
C GLY A 77 -8.50 1.88 -5.99
N LYS A 78 -8.75 2.42 -7.17
CA LYS A 78 -7.93 2.25 -8.37
C LYS A 78 -8.01 3.46 -9.28
N TYR A 79 -7.01 3.59 -10.14
CA TYR A 79 -6.95 4.61 -11.19
C TYR A 79 -7.09 3.95 -12.56
N ASN A 80 -7.96 4.50 -13.39
CA ASN A 80 -8.18 4.09 -14.76
C ASN A 80 -7.74 5.24 -15.67
N ILE A 81 -7.04 4.93 -16.76
CA ILE A 81 -6.77 5.90 -17.83
C ILE A 81 -7.66 5.53 -18.99
N VAL A 82 -8.56 6.43 -19.36
CA VAL A 82 -9.63 6.14 -20.34
C VAL A 82 -9.80 7.31 -21.30
N ASP A 83 -10.37 7.04 -22.47
CA ASP A 83 -10.84 8.08 -23.36
C ASP A 83 -12.06 8.80 -22.76
N ALA A 84 -12.18 10.11 -22.98
CA ALA A 84 -13.28 10.93 -22.47
C ALA A 84 -14.67 10.46 -22.96
N SER A 85 -14.75 9.79 -24.12
CA SER A 85 -16.00 9.22 -24.65
C SER A 85 -16.53 8.05 -23.80
N LYS A 86 -15.69 7.43 -22.96
CA LYS A 86 -16.12 6.30 -22.13
C LYS A 86 -17.11 6.78 -21.07
N PRO A 87 -18.31 6.16 -20.94
CA PRO A 87 -19.27 6.56 -19.93
C PRO A 87 -18.72 6.49 -18.50
N LEU A 88 -19.11 7.45 -17.66
CA LEU A 88 -18.77 7.47 -16.24
C LEU A 88 -19.44 6.32 -15.50
N SER A 89 -18.68 5.58 -14.70
CA SER A 89 -19.23 4.55 -13.81
C SER A 89 -19.69 5.13 -12.47
N LYS A 90 -20.74 4.56 -11.87
CA LYS A 90 -21.26 4.98 -10.54
C LYS A 90 -20.25 4.93 -9.38
N HIS A 91 -19.11 4.28 -9.60
CA HIS A 91 -18.02 4.14 -8.63
C HIS A 91 -16.81 5.01 -8.94
N GLU A 92 -16.84 5.77 -10.04
CA GLU A 92 -15.82 6.78 -10.37
C GLU A 92 -16.17 8.08 -9.66
N HIS A 93 -15.31 8.50 -8.74
CA HIS A 93 -15.60 9.57 -7.77
C HIS A 93 -14.84 10.86 -8.06
N LEU A 94 -13.80 10.79 -8.87
CA LEU A 94 -12.96 11.92 -9.27
C LEU A 94 -12.40 11.66 -10.66
N THR A 95 -12.39 12.69 -11.51
CA THR A 95 -11.86 12.65 -12.87
C THR A 95 -10.89 13.82 -13.05
N PHE A 96 -9.68 13.53 -13.49
CA PHE A 96 -8.74 14.53 -14.00
C PHE A 96 -8.75 14.43 -15.54
N VAL A 97 -9.19 15.48 -16.21
CA VAL A 97 -9.11 15.59 -17.67
C VAL A 97 -7.71 16.07 -18.02
N LEU A 98 -7.05 15.36 -18.92
CA LEU A 98 -5.66 15.62 -19.29
C LEU A 98 -5.58 16.28 -20.67
N SER A 99 -4.50 17.04 -20.91
CA SER A 99 -4.29 17.83 -22.13
C SER A 99 -4.28 17.05 -23.44
N ASP A 100 -4.10 15.73 -23.40
CA ASP A 100 -4.14 14.85 -24.58
C ASP A 100 -5.54 14.26 -24.86
N GLY A 101 -6.56 14.73 -24.14
CA GLY A 101 -7.94 14.25 -24.26
C GLY A 101 -8.24 12.98 -23.47
N THR A 102 -7.25 12.36 -22.82
CA THR A 102 -7.48 11.23 -21.91
C THR A 102 -7.94 11.71 -20.54
N GLU A 103 -8.61 10.83 -19.80
CA GLU A 103 -9.06 11.08 -18.43
C GLU A 103 -8.41 10.07 -17.46
N LEU A 104 -7.85 10.59 -16.37
CA LEU A 104 -7.45 9.80 -15.22
C LEU A 104 -8.61 9.77 -14.21
N ARG A 105 -9.28 8.62 -14.10
CA ARG A 105 -10.44 8.43 -13.24
C ARG A 105 -10.09 7.64 -11.99
N TYR A 106 -10.42 8.18 -10.82
CA TYR A 106 -10.33 7.46 -9.55
C TYR A 106 -11.65 6.73 -9.25
N GLN A 107 -11.57 5.41 -9.14
CA GLN A 107 -12.70 4.53 -8.86
C GLN A 107 -12.55 3.88 -7.48
N ASP A 108 -13.61 3.89 -6.67
CA ASP A 108 -13.64 3.20 -5.38
C ASP A 108 -15.07 2.74 -5.03
N THR A 109 -15.32 1.44 -5.13
CA THR A 109 -16.60 0.80 -4.78
C THR A 109 -17.02 1.02 -3.32
N ARG A 110 -16.06 1.22 -2.40
CA ARG A 110 -16.30 1.36 -0.95
C ARG A 110 -16.18 2.79 -0.45
N LYS A 111 -15.76 3.74 -1.29
CA LYS A 111 -15.61 5.17 -0.96
C LYS A 111 -14.69 5.43 0.25
N PHE A 112 -13.68 4.58 0.43
CA PHE A 112 -12.75 4.67 1.57
C PHE A 112 -11.49 5.44 1.25
N GLY A 113 -11.07 5.44 -0.01
CA GLY A 113 -9.88 6.16 -0.43
C GLY A 113 -9.97 7.64 -0.17
N ARG A 114 -8.81 8.27 -0.07
CA ARG A 114 -8.72 9.68 0.28
C ARG A 114 -7.62 10.33 -0.55
N LEU A 115 -7.91 11.53 -1.03
CA LEU A 115 -6.96 12.44 -1.63
C LEU A 115 -6.83 13.68 -0.75
N ALA A 116 -5.65 14.28 -0.70
CA ALA A 116 -5.42 15.51 0.06
C ALA A 116 -4.29 16.32 -0.58
N LEU A 117 -4.43 17.64 -0.63
CA LEU A 117 -3.31 18.54 -0.92
C LEU A 117 -2.24 18.40 0.17
N VAL A 118 -0.99 18.54 -0.24
CA VAL A 118 0.20 18.57 0.62
C VAL A 118 1.18 19.59 0.07
N ASN A 119 2.10 20.06 0.91
CA ASN A 119 3.18 20.90 0.43
C ASN A 119 4.12 20.10 -0.49
N LYS A 120 4.34 20.60 -1.71
CA LYS A 120 5.17 19.95 -2.73
C LYS A 120 6.60 19.64 -2.26
N GLU A 121 7.22 20.54 -1.50
CA GLU A 121 8.62 20.42 -1.08
C GLU A 121 8.77 19.65 0.24
N SER A 122 7.72 19.61 1.07
CA SER A 122 7.77 19.01 2.42
C SER A 122 6.70 17.97 2.70
N TYR A 123 6.07 17.36 1.67
CA TYR A 123 4.94 16.42 1.84
C TYR A 123 5.19 15.29 2.84
N ARG A 124 6.43 14.86 3.04
CA ARG A 124 6.81 13.83 4.04
C ARG A 124 6.60 14.30 5.49
N GLN A 125 6.59 15.61 5.72
CA GLN A 125 6.36 16.26 7.01
C GLN A 125 4.88 16.55 7.26
N ASP A 126 4.04 16.46 6.23
CA ASP A 126 2.60 16.70 6.33
C ASP A 126 1.85 15.44 6.81
N LEU A 127 0.69 15.67 7.43
CA LEU A 127 -0.21 14.57 7.77
C LEU A 127 -0.85 13.98 6.49
N PRO A 128 -1.02 12.65 6.43
CA PRO A 128 -0.69 11.64 7.43
C PRO A 128 0.73 11.07 7.30
N LEU A 129 1.54 11.54 6.35
CA LEU A 129 2.83 10.92 6.02
C LEU A 129 3.86 11.03 7.13
N CYS A 130 3.88 12.14 7.88
CA CYS A 130 4.82 12.34 8.99
C CYS A 130 4.64 11.36 10.17
N LYS A 131 3.49 10.67 10.24
CA LYS A 131 3.23 9.62 11.23
C LYS A 131 3.74 8.25 10.79
N LEU A 132 4.15 8.08 9.54
CA LEU A 132 4.62 6.81 9.02
C LEU A 132 6.00 6.48 9.58
N GLY A 133 6.23 5.20 9.83
CA GLY A 133 7.56 4.65 10.08
C GLY A 133 8.41 4.65 8.82
N PRO A 134 9.69 4.26 8.93
CA PRO A 134 10.57 4.16 7.78
C PRO A 134 10.03 3.18 6.73
N GLU A 135 10.40 3.42 5.47
CA GLU A 135 10.30 2.41 4.41
C GLU A 135 11.10 1.17 4.81
N PRO A 136 10.71 -0.04 4.36
CA PRO A 136 11.43 -1.26 4.70
C PRO A 136 12.92 -1.19 4.38
N TRP A 137 13.31 -0.56 3.27
CA TRP A 137 14.70 -0.39 2.83
C TRP A 137 15.54 0.52 3.74
N ASP A 138 14.91 1.52 4.36
CA ASP A 138 15.54 2.54 5.21
C ASP A 138 15.42 2.22 6.71
N ALA A 139 14.81 1.08 7.05
CA ALA A 139 14.56 0.70 8.43
C ALA A 139 15.87 0.40 9.19
N ASP A 140 16.15 1.19 10.23
CA ASP A 140 17.25 0.93 11.18
C ASP A 140 16.86 -0.17 12.19
N PRO A 141 17.63 -1.27 12.30
CA PRO A 141 17.29 -2.36 13.22
C PRO A 141 17.20 -1.95 14.70
N LYS A 142 17.99 -0.98 15.16
CA LYS A 142 17.94 -0.55 16.56
C LYS A 142 16.64 0.22 16.85
N ALA A 143 16.26 1.14 15.98
CA ALA A 143 15.02 1.90 16.06
C ALA A 143 13.77 0.98 15.99
N ILE A 144 13.75 0.03 15.05
CA ILE A 144 12.66 -0.94 14.93
C ILE A 144 12.58 -1.83 16.17
N TYR A 145 13.73 -2.32 16.67
CA TYR A 145 13.76 -3.14 17.88
C TYR A 145 13.20 -2.39 19.09
N ALA A 146 13.54 -1.12 19.28
CA ALA A 146 13.04 -0.31 20.38
C ALA A 146 11.49 -0.21 20.36
N ARG A 147 10.89 -0.09 19.16
CA ARG A 147 9.42 -0.05 18.99
C ARG A 147 8.75 -1.40 19.21
N ILE A 148 9.40 -2.50 18.82
CA ILE A 148 8.83 -3.86 18.94
C ILE A 148 8.98 -4.43 20.35
N HIS A 149 10.16 -4.31 20.95
CA HIS A 149 10.53 -5.05 22.16
C HIS A 149 9.81 -4.56 23.43
N GLN A 150 9.22 -3.38 23.42
CA GLN A 150 8.42 -2.88 24.54
C GLN A 150 6.97 -3.38 24.50
N SER A 151 6.54 -3.98 23.38
CA SER A 151 5.14 -4.29 23.14
C SER A 151 4.73 -5.70 23.55
N ASN A 152 3.59 -5.81 24.23
CA ASN A 152 2.90 -7.09 24.46
C ASN A 152 2.07 -7.54 23.24
N LEU A 153 1.95 -6.70 22.21
CA LEU A 153 1.18 -7.04 21.02
C LEU A 153 1.84 -8.16 20.21
N PRO A 154 1.03 -9.00 19.53
CA PRO A 154 1.53 -9.98 18.57
C PRO A 154 2.45 -9.36 17.51
N ILE A 155 3.51 -10.06 17.13
CA ILE A 155 4.47 -9.59 16.11
C ILE A 155 3.77 -9.29 14.78
N LYS A 156 2.76 -10.07 14.40
CA LYS A 156 1.97 -9.77 13.21
C LYS A 156 1.23 -8.43 13.35
N THR A 157 0.67 -8.15 14.52
CA THR A 157 -0.01 -6.86 14.76
C THR A 157 0.98 -5.70 14.63
N LEU A 158 2.21 -5.87 15.12
CA LEU A 158 3.27 -4.86 15.01
C LEU A 158 3.73 -4.66 13.54
N LEU A 159 3.82 -5.73 12.74
CA LEU A 159 4.10 -5.61 11.30
C LEU A 159 3.01 -4.85 10.52
N LEU A 160 1.78 -4.81 11.02
CA LEU A 160 0.69 -4.05 10.41
C LEU A 160 0.66 -2.59 10.86
N ASP A 161 1.40 -2.24 11.91
CA ASP A 161 1.50 -0.88 12.41
C ASP A 161 2.39 -0.05 11.47
N GLN A 162 1.76 0.84 10.72
CA GLN A 162 2.46 1.67 9.73
C GLN A 162 3.42 2.67 10.39
N THR A 163 3.34 2.88 11.71
CA THR A 163 4.30 3.70 12.46
C THR A 163 5.58 2.92 12.75
N ILE A 164 5.58 1.59 12.72
CA ILE A 164 6.79 0.78 12.96
C ILE A 164 7.59 0.68 11.68
N MET A 165 6.98 0.15 10.62
CA MET A 165 7.57 0.03 9.29
C MET A 165 6.43 0.13 8.28
N THR A 166 6.49 1.12 7.40
CA THR A 166 5.37 1.43 6.51
C THR A 166 5.29 0.44 5.35
N GLY A 167 4.09 0.30 4.77
CA GLY A 167 3.92 -0.45 3.52
C GLY A 167 3.51 -1.92 3.68
N ILE A 168 3.80 -2.56 4.82
CA ILE A 168 3.40 -3.95 5.07
C ILE A 168 1.92 -4.01 5.44
N GLY A 169 1.13 -4.86 4.79
CA GLY A 169 -0.24 -5.16 5.16
C GLY A 169 -0.45 -6.64 5.48
N ASN A 170 -1.68 -7.12 5.33
CA ASN A 170 -2.10 -8.41 5.84
C ASN A 170 -1.55 -9.60 5.03
N ILE A 171 -1.30 -9.40 3.74
CA ILE A 171 -0.69 -10.41 2.87
C ILE A 171 0.76 -10.58 3.30
N TYR A 172 1.55 -9.53 3.14
CA TYR A 172 2.99 -9.60 3.37
C TYR A 172 3.33 -9.87 4.84
N ALA A 173 2.54 -9.42 5.81
CA ALA A 173 2.78 -9.76 7.22
C ALA A 173 2.64 -11.28 7.51
N ASN A 174 1.73 -11.99 6.83
CA ASN A 174 1.64 -13.45 6.98
C ASN A 174 2.86 -14.14 6.36
N GLU A 175 3.24 -13.74 5.15
CA GLU A 175 4.39 -14.30 4.42
C GLU A 175 5.72 -14.05 5.15
N ILE A 176 5.91 -12.84 5.71
CA ILE A 176 7.08 -12.50 6.54
C ILE A 176 7.13 -13.38 7.78
N CYS A 177 6.00 -13.55 8.49
CA CYS A 177 5.97 -14.40 9.68
C CYS A 177 6.27 -15.86 9.34
N PHE A 178 5.79 -16.35 8.20
CA PHE A 178 6.03 -17.72 7.74
C PHE A 178 7.49 -17.94 7.38
N THR A 179 8.07 -17.05 6.58
CA THR A 179 9.48 -17.12 6.14
C THR A 179 10.44 -17.09 7.33
N LEU A 180 10.15 -16.25 8.34
CA LEU A 180 10.92 -16.21 9.60
C LEU A 180 10.66 -17.38 10.56
N LYS A 181 9.71 -18.27 10.22
CA LYS A 181 9.23 -19.35 11.08
C LYS A 181 8.80 -18.85 12.47
N ILE A 182 8.27 -17.63 12.56
CA ILE A 182 7.79 -17.03 13.80
C ILE A 182 6.27 -17.18 13.90
N ASN A 183 5.79 -17.58 15.07
CA ASN A 183 4.36 -17.62 15.32
C ASN A 183 3.79 -16.19 15.26
N PRO A 184 2.73 -15.92 14.49
CA PRO A 184 2.19 -14.57 14.35
C PRO A 184 1.66 -13.99 15.65
N THR A 185 1.40 -14.84 16.67
CA THR A 185 0.94 -14.44 18.01
C THR A 185 2.08 -14.21 19.01
N THR A 186 3.34 -14.41 18.62
CA THR A 186 4.49 -14.13 19.49
C THR A 186 4.50 -12.66 19.91
N PRO A 187 4.51 -12.32 21.21
CA PRO A 187 4.58 -10.94 21.66
C PRO A 187 5.86 -10.23 21.19
N GLY A 188 5.76 -8.95 20.82
CA GLY A 188 6.91 -8.13 20.39
C GLY A 188 8.09 -8.15 21.37
N LYS A 189 7.79 -8.08 22.68
CA LYS A 189 8.79 -8.19 23.75
C LYS A 189 9.61 -9.49 23.77
N ARG A 190 9.15 -10.52 23.08
CA ARG A 190 9.85 -11.82 22.95
C ARG A 190 10.66 -11.93 21.66
N VAL A 191 10.64 -10.92 20.81
CA VAL A 191 11.44 -10.86 19.58
C VAL A 191 12.80 -10.27 19.94
N SER A 192 13.86 -11.04 19.69
CA SER A 192 15.25 -10.62 19.98
C SER A 192 15.77 -9.62 18.93
N LYS A 193 16.83 -8.87 19.29
CA LYS A 193 17.52 -7.95 18.36
C LYS A 193 17.91 -8.64 17.05
N LYS A 194 18.52 -9.83 17.13
CA LYS A 194 18.87 -10.66 15.96
C LYS A 194 17.64 -10.97 15.09
N ARG A 195 16.51 -11.31 15.71
CA ARG A 195 15.28 -11.63 14.97
C ARG A 195 14.67 -10.40 14.29
N VAL A 196 14.85 -9.19 14.85
CA VAL A 196 14.45 -7.94 14.18
C VAL A 196 15.30 -7.65 12.95
N VAL A 197 16.61 -7.89 13.00
CA VAL A 197 17.48 -7.79 11.81
C VAL A 197 17.01 -8.74 10.70
N GLU A 198 16.79 -10.02 11.06
CA GLU A 198 16.25 -11.02 10.12
C GLU A 198 14.88 -10.59 9.57
N LEU A 199 14.01 -10.04 10.42
CA LEU A 199 12.68 -9.58 10.03
C LEU A 199 12.74 -8.47 8.98
N ILE A 200 13.61 -7.49 9.18
CA ILE A 200 13.80 -6.39 8.22
C ILE A 200 14.31 -6.95 6.89
N ALA A 201 15.31 -7.85 6.93
CA ALA A 201 15.88 -8.45 5.72
C ALA A 201 14.82 -9.24 4.93
N VAL A 202 14.07 -10.13 5.59
CA VAL A 202 12.98 -10.90 4.96
C VAL A 202 11.87 -9.98 4.44
N SER A 203 11.55 -8.89 5.14
CA SER A 203 10.56 -7.91 4.67
C SER A 203 11.02 -7.26 3.36
N LYS A 204 12.29 -6.82 3.28
CA LYS A 204 12.86 -6.25 2.05
C LYS A 204 12.80 -7.24 0.90
N GLU A 205 13.19 -8.49 1.15
CA GLU A 205 13.21 -9.55 0.14
C GLU A 205 11.83 -9.84 -0.44
N ILE A 206 10.85 -10.14 0.41
CA ILE A 206 9.48 -10.46 -0.02
C ILE A 206 8.84 -9.29 -0.76
N LEU A 207 9.00 -8.07 -0.25
CA LEU A 207 8.42 -6.89 -0.89
C LEU A 207 9.10 -6.58 -2.23
N ALA A 208 10.41 -6.76 -2.34
CA ALA A 208 11.13 -6.60 -3.60
C ALA A 208 10.66 -7.63 -4.64
N GLN A 209 10.53 -8.91 -4.27
CA GLN A 209 10.01 -9.95 -5.15
C GLN A 209 8.58 -9.66 -5.60
N ALA A 210 7.74 -9.18 -4.68
CA ALA A 210 6.37 -8.78 -4.99
C ALA A 210 6.33 -7.60 -5.96
N ILE A 211 7.15 -6.56 -5.77
CA ILE A 211 7.23 -5.41 -6.68
C ILE A 211 7.62 -5.86 -8.10
N VAL A 212 8.61 -6.74 -8.23
CA VAL A 212 9.05 -7.27 -9.54
C VAL A 212 7.92 -7.98 -10.27
N GLN A 213 7.04 -8.66 -9.54
CA GLN A 213 5.89 -9.39 -10.09
C GLN A 213 4.61 -8.55 -10.18
N GLY A 214 4.71 -7.23 -10.00
CA GLY A 214 3.54 -6.34 -10.06
C GLY A 214 2.63 -6.40 -8.83
N GLY A 215 3.06 -7.05 -7.75
CA GLY A 215 2.28 -7.32 -6.55
C GLY A 215 1.36 -8.53 -6.70
N THR A 216 0.39 -8.63 -5.79
CA THR A 216 -0.72 -9.59 -5.86
C THR A 216 -1.90 -9.00 -6.62
N THR A 217 -2.60 -9.81 -7.41
CA THR A 217 -3.89 -9.40 -7.98
C THR A 217 -4.92 -9.28 -6.89
N ILE A 218 -5.12 -8.06 -6.41
CA ILE A 218 -6.30 -7.64 -5.67
C ILE A 218 -7.21 -6.99 -6.74
N HIS A 219 -8.54 -7.15 -6.66
CA HIS A 219 -9.59 -6.67 -7.60
C HIS A 219 -9.49 -5.19 -8.10
N SER A 220 -8.49 -4.46 -7.63
CA SER A 220 -8.06 -3.13 -8.03
C SER A 220 -7.19 -3.10 -9.32
N PHE A 221 -6.75 -4.24 -9.87
CA PHE A 221 -5.73 -4.29 -10.94
C PHE A 221 -6.21 -4.40 -12.39
N ASP A 222 -7.51 -4.57 -12.64
CA ASP A 222 -8.00 -4.79 -14.02
C ASP A 222 -8.03 -3.54 -14.90
N ALA A 223 -7.66 -2.38 -14.35
CA ALA A 223 -7.57 -1.15 -15.10
C ALA A 223 -6.14 -0.95 -15.61
N ASN A 224 -5.98 -0.98 -16.93
CA ASN A 224 -4.71 -0.81 -17.66
C ASN A 224 -3.86 -2.10 -17.82
N GLY A 225 -4.44 -3.28 -17.59
CA GLY A 225 -3.87 -4.56 -18.08
C GLY A 225 -2.68 -5.12 -17.30
N ILE A 226 -2.43 -4.63 -16.08
CA ILE A 226 -1.34 -5.16 -15.23
C ILE A 226 -1.91 -6.14 -14.24
N THR A 227 -1.71 -7.43 -14.49
CA THR A 227 -2.06 -8.48 -13.54
C THR A 227 -0.84 -8.76 -12.67
N GLY A 228 -0.95 -8.51 -11.36
CA GLY A 228 0.06 -8.97 -10.41
C GLY A 228 0.20 -10.48 -10.47
N LEU A 229 1.41 -11.02 -10.30
CA LEU A 229 1.66 -12.47 -10.35
C LEU A 229 2.08 -13.06 -8.99
N PHE A 230 2.32 -12.20 -7.99
CA PHE A 230 2.86 -12.64 -6.70
C PHE A 230 1.91 -13.54 -5.91
N GLN A 231 0.60 -13.53 -6.22
CA GLN A 231 -0.37 -14.45 -5.61
C GLN A 231 0.01 -15.92 -5.83
N MET A 232 0.70 -16.23 -6.92
CA MET A 232 1.18 -17.58 -7.25
C MET A 232 2.35 -18.02 -6.36
N GLN A 233 3.01 -17.09 -5.68
CA GLN A 233 4.15 -17.35 -4.80
C GLN A 233 3.80 -17.32 -3.31
N LEU A 234 2.56 -16.98 -2.95
CA LEU A 234 2.11 -16.94 -1.57
C LEU A 234 2.23 -18.33 -0.92
N GLN A 235 2.95 -18.39 0.19
CA GLN A 235 3.24 -19.65 0.89
C GLN A 235 2.17 -19.99 1.92
N VAL A 236 1.56 -18.98 2.56
CA VAL A 236 0.54 -19.21 3.60
C VAL A 236 -0.72 -18.38 3.43
N HIS A 237 -0.65 -17.16 2.91
CA HIS A 237 -1.81 -16.30 2.79
C HIS A 237 -2.83 -16.92 1.82
N LEU A 238 -4.05 -17.17 2.31
CA LEU A 238 -5.11 -17.88 1.58
C LEU A 238 -4.76 -19.31 1.12
N GLN A 239 -3.63 -19.87 1.56
CA GLN A 239 -3.25 -21.25 1.28
C GLN A 239 -3.86 -22.22 2.29
N LYS A 240 -4.00 -23.48 1.86
CA LYS A 240 -4.52 -24.58 2.71
C LYS A 240 -3.42 -25.54 3.17
N VAL A 241 -2.34 -25.67 2.41
CA VAL A 241 -1.26 -26.64 2.64
C VAL A 241 0.06 -25.90 2.75
N CYS A 242 0.88 -26.26 3.74
CA CYS A 242 2.19 -25.67 3.97
C CYS A 242 3.19 -26.24 2.95
N PRO A 243 3.87 -25.40 2.16
CA PRO A 243 4.81 -25.86 1.13
C PRO A 243 6.10 -26.47 1.71
N VAL A 244 6.37 -26.27 3.01
CA VAL A 244 7.58 -26.77 3.68
C VAL A 244 7.37 -28.12 4.34
N CYS A 245 6.21 -28.34 4.97
CA CYS A 245 5.97 -29.55 5.79
C CYS A 245 4.72 -30.34 5.39
N ASN A 246 4.03 -29.93 4.31
CA ASN A 246 2.77 -30.53 3.82
C ASN A 246 1.63 -30.58 4.85
N GLY A 247 1.78 -29.92 5.99
CA GLY A 247 0.75 -29.80 7.03
C GLY A 247 -0.27 -28.71 6.70
N ALA A 248 -1.39 -28.68 7.42
CA ALA A 248 -2.43 -27.67 7.21
C ALA A 248 -1.95 -26.24 7.53
N VAL A 249 -2.24 -25.30 6.64
CA VAL A 249 -2.21 -23.86 6.94
C VAL A 249 -3.56 -23.49 7.55
N ILE A 250 -3.53 -22.84 8.71
CA ILE A 250 -4.75 -22.49 9.44
C ILE A 250 -4.97 -20.99 9.43
N LYS A 251 -6.24 -20.60 9.34
CA LYS A 251 -6.68 -19.21 9.46
C LYS A 251 -7.17 -18.94 10.88
N LYS A 252 -6.65 -17.91 11.54
CA LYS A 252 -7.12 -17.42 12.84
C LYS A 252 -7.30 -15.91 12.82
N MET A 253 -8.18 -15.38 13.67
CA MET A 253 -8.31 -13.94 13.87
C MET A 253 -7.32 -13.47 14.94
N VAL A 254 -6.42 -12.56 14.57
CA VAL A 254 -5.49 -11.92 15.51
C VAL A 254 -5.78 -10.44 15.48
N ARG A 255 -6.30 -9.88 16.59
CA ARG A 255 -6.69 -8.46 16.70
C ARG A 255 -7.57 -8.00 15.51
N GLY A 256 -8.57 -8.79 15.14
CA GLY A 256 -9.49 -8.46 14.04
C GLY A 256 -8.92 -8.68 12.62
N ARG A 257 -7.71 -9.23 12.47
CA ARG A 257 -7.09 -9.48 11.15
C ARG A 257 -6.94 -10.97 10.89
N GLY A 258 -7.42 -11.41 9.72
CA GLY A 258 -7.30 -12.79 9.26
C GLY A 258 -5.83 -13.18 9.08
N THR A 259 -5.39 -14.18 9.82
CA THR A 259 -4.00 -14.59 9.97
C THR A 259 -3.83 -16.02 9.54
N TYR A 260 -3.06 -16.23 8.47
CA TYR A 260 -2.76 -17.52 7.90
C TYR A 260 -1.36 -17.91 8.32
N TYR A 261 -1.20 -19.10 8.88
CA TYR A 261 0.09 -19.58 9.36
C TYR A 261 0.11 -21.12 9.46
N CYS A 262 1.30 -21.71 9.40
CA CYS A 262 1.50 -23.15 9.60
C CYS A 262 1.87 -23.42 11.07
N PRO A 263 1.06 -24.14 11.86
CA PRO A 263 1.35 -24.41 13.28
C PRO A 263 2.60 -25.28 13.48
N THR A 264 2.92 -26.14 12.50
CA THR A 264 4.10 -27.02 12.54
C THR A 264 5.40 -26.23 12.29
N CYS A 265 5.41 -25.34 11.30
CA CYS A 265 6.60 -24.55 10.95
C CYS A 265 6.78 -23.32 11.85
N GLN A 266 5.68 -22.72 12.31
CA GLN A 266 5.68 -21.50 13.14
C GLN A 266 5.25 -21.82 14.57
N LYS A 267 6.02 -22.71 15.23
CA LYS A 267 5.72 -23.18 16.58
C LYS A 267 5.68 -22.02 17.57
N LYS A 268 4.70 -22.04 18.47
CA LYS A 268 4.68 -21.14 19.62
C LYS A 268 5.81 -21.56 20.55
N LYS A 269 6.85 -20.74 20.66
CA LYS A 269 7.89 -20.95 21.69
C LYS A 269 7.29 -20.53 23.03
N GLY A 270 7.36 -21.41 24.04
CA GLY A 270 6.95 -21.11 25.42
C GLY A 270 7.64 -19.86 25.94
#